data_AF-A0A399YMI3-F1
#
_entry.id   AF-A0A399YMI3-F1
#
_cell.length_a   1.000
_cell.length_b   1.000
_cell.length_c   1.000
_cell.angle_alpha   90.00
_cell.angle_beta   90.00
_cell.angle_gamma   90.00
#
_symmetry.space_group_name_H-M   'P 1'
#
loop_
_entity.id
_entity.type
_entity.pdbx_description
1 polymer ?
#
loop_
_entity_poly.entity_id
_entity_poly.type
_entity_poly.pdbx_seq_one_letter_code
_entity_poly.pdbx_strand_id
1 'polypeptide(L)'
;MKPTHADLLRYALWLGVANTARANRKYYGLPTTWAIHLALNSFILFLPELYRGAAVLFRLDARAQTKQNFISAAQGMVADAAANNPQYALYVAPVALAYIVSHPQFNIYKGSLAELRLFGFGLDALPHSATAFAFTNLMIDALDAFHAHTPADAPWATLAARADEHSYLVAGALLAGASALYEAGEYAIHKQELRETGGDASKINLVWSAQDTLFDLMSNTLGWLAATLLRKRPRRKRQAPIKRLT
;
A
#
# COMPACT_ATOMS: atom_id res chain seq x y z
N MET A 1 -5.11 13.64 21.54
CA MET A 1 -6.20 13.88 20.56
C MET A 1 -7.17 12.71 20.62
N LYS A 2 -8.47 12.94 20.39
CA LYS A 2 -9.44 11.84 20.28
C LYS A 2 -9.27 11.13 18.92
N PRO A 3 -9.38 9.79 18.87
CA PRO A 3 -9.30 9.07 17.60
C PRO A 3 -10.47 9.43 16.68
N THR A 4 -10.18 9.58 15.40
CA THR A 4 -11.17 9.79 14.32
C THR A 4 -11.76 8.46 13.85
N HIS A 5 -12.81 8.49 13.02
CA HIS A 5 -13.36 7.27 12.41
C HIS A 5 -12.33 6.52 11.55
N ALA A 6 -11.45 7.24 10.85
CA ALA A 6 -10.37 6.63 10.08
C ALA A 6 -9.35 5.93 10.99
N ASP A 7 -9.04 6.53 12.16
CA ASP A 7 -8.16 5.91 13.15
C ASP A 7 -8.78 4.63 13.72
N LEU A 8 -10.07 4.68 14.09
CA LEU A 8 -10.81 3.52 14.58
C LEU A 8 -10.86 2.38 13.55
N LEU A 9 -11.05 2.70 12.26
CA LEU A 9 -11.00 1.70 11.20
C LEU A 9 -9.62 1.06 11.08
N ARG A 10 -8.53 1.84 11.10
CA ARG A 10 -7.16 1.29 11.08
C ARG A 10 -6.89 0.39 12.28
N TYR A 11 -7.36 0.75 13.47
CA TYR A 11 -7.19 -0.06 14.67
C TYR A 11 -8.00 -1.35 14.60
N ALA A 12 -9.24 -1.30 14.09
CA ALA A 12 -10.05 -2.49 13.85
C ALA A 12 -9.40 -3.45 12.83
N LEU A 13 -8.88 -2.91 11.72
CA LEU A 13 -8.13 -3.68 10.73
C LEU A 13 -6.88 -4.30 11.35
N TRP A 14 -6.14 -3.55 12.17
CA TRP A 14 -4.95 -4.06 12.85
C TRP A 14 -5.28 -5.19 13.82
N LEU A 15 -6.39 -5.10 14.57
CA LEU A 15 -6.85 -6.20 15.42
C LEU A 15 -7.19 -7.45 14.60
N GLY A 16 -7.82 -7.28 13.44
CA GLY A 16 -8.05 -8.38 12.49
C GLY A 16 -6.75 -9.03 12.00
N VAL A 17 -5.77 -8.21 11.61
CA VAL A 17 -4.43 -8.66 11.19
C VAL A 17 -3.74 -9.41 12.33
N ALA A 18 -3.73 -8.85 13.55
CA ALA A 18 -3.09 -9.47 14.71
C ALA A 18 -3.75 -10.81 15.09
N ASN A 19 -5.08 -10.88 15.02
CA ASN A 19 -5.81 -12.13 15.23
C ASN A 19 -5.44 -13.18 14.17
N THR A 20 -5.38 -12.76 12.90
CA THR A 20 -5.01 -13.65 11.78
C THR A 20 -3.56 -14.12 11.88
N ALA A 21 -2.64 -13.23 12.24
CA ALA A 21 -1.24 -13.56 12.50
C ALA A 21 -1.10 -14.57 13.64
N ARG A 22 -1.85 -14.39 14.73
CA ARG A 22 -1.88 -15.36 15.85
C ARG A 22 -2.41 -16.72 15.40
N ALA A 23 -3.47 -16.75 14.60
CA ALA A 23 -4.05 -17.98 14.08
C ALA A 23 -3.08 -18.71 13.13
N ASN A 24 -2.47 -18.00 12.19
CA ASN A 24 -1.46 -18.52 11.27
C ASN A 24 -0.24 -19.06 12.03
N ARG A 25 0.27 -18.33 13.03
CA ARG A 25 1.33 -18.81 13.92
C ARG A 25 0.97 -20.12 14.59
N LYS A 26 -0.25 -20.27 15.11
CA LYS A 26 -0.69 -21.48 15.80
C LYS A 26 -0.88 -22.66 14.84
N TYR A 27 -1.41 -22.39 13.65
CA TYR A 27 -1.78 -23.43 12.69
C TYR A 27 -0.57 -23.94 11.89
N TYR A 28 0.24 -23.04 11.32
CA TYR A 28 1.38 -23.41 10.48
C TYR A 28 2.70 -23.48 11.24
N GLY A 29 2.87 -22.71 12.32
CA GLY A 29 4.12 -22.69 13.10
C GLY A 29 5.30 -21.99 12.42
N LEU A 30 5.15 -21.51 11.18
CA LEU A 30 6.22 -20.92 10.36
C LEU A 30 6.22 -19.39 10.47
N PRO A 31 7.35 -18.72 10.81
CA PRO A 31 7.43 -17.27 10.96
C PRO A 31 7.00 -16.47 9.73
N THR A 32 7.33 -16.97 8.53
CA THR A 32 7.00 -16.38 7.23
C THR A 32 5.48 -16.17 7.03
N THR A 33 4.65 -17.00 7.66
CA THR A 33 3.19 -16.98 7.53
C THR A 33 2.50 -15.88 8.36
N TRP A 34 3.22 -15.26 9.30
CA TRP A 34 2.63 -14.28 10.21
C TRP A 34 3.51 -13.09 10.55
N ALA A 35 4.81 -13.27 10.75
CA ALA A 35 5.68 -12.21 11.27
C ALA A 35 5.83 -11.07 10.26
N ILE A 36 6.11 -11.41 8.99
CA ILE A 36 6.28 -10.43 7.91
C ILE A 36 4.97 -9.69 7.66
N HIS A 37 3.85 -10.42 7.55
CA HIS A 37 2.54 -9.82 7.34
C HIS A 37 2.11 -8.93 8.50
N LEU A 38 2.31 -9.36 9.75
CA LEU A 38 2.02 -8.54 10.92
C LEU A 38 2.88 -7.28 10.94
N ALA A 39 4.18 -7.40 10.68
CA ALA A 39 5.10 -6.27 10.68
C ALA A 39 4.75 -5.23 9.60
N LEU A 40 4.57 -5.68 8.35
CA LEU A 40 4.23 -4.80 7.22
C LEU A 40 2.86 -4.15 7.40
N ASN A 41 1.83 -4.92 7.80
CA ASN A 41 0.52 -4.35 8.07
C ASN A 41 0.56 -3.39 9.25
N SER A 42 1.31 -3.69 10.32
CA SER A 42 1.47 -2.76 11.45
C SER A 42 2.13 -1.46 10.99
N PHE A 43 3.19 -1.54 10.20
CA PHE A 43 3.88 -0.36 9.67
C PHE A 43 2.94 0.52 8.83
N ILE A 44 2.22 -0.09 7.88
CA ILE A 44 1.31 0.64 7.00
C ILE A 44 0.11 1.20 7.80
N LEU A 45 -0.53 0.38 8.63
CA LEU A 45 -1.70 0.79 9.39
C LEU A 45 -1.37 1.88 10.41
N PHE A 46 -0.17 1.90 11.00
CA PHE A 46 0.26 2.93 11.96
C PHE A 46 1.17 4.01 11.37
N LEU A 47 1.33 4.08 10.05
CA LEU A 47 2.14 5.11 9.39
C LEU A 47 1.77 6.54 9.83
N PRO A 48 0.48 6.91 9.99
CA PRO A 48 0.10 8.23 10.48
C PRO A 48 0.68 8.56 11.88
N GLU A 49 0.58 7.62 12.83
CA GLU A 49 1.12 7.80 14.17
C GLU A 49 2.65 7.81 14.18
N LEU A 50 3.28 6.91 13.43
CA LEU A 50 4.73 6.87 13.27
C LEU A 50 5.26 8.18 12.70
N TYR A 51 4.60 8.72 11.67
CA TYR A 51 4.95 9.99 11.08
C TYR A 51 4.77 11.15 12.07
N ARG A 52 3.61 11.24 12.74
CA ARG A 52 3.35 12.31 13.73
C ARG A 52 4.35 12.26 14.89
N GLY A 53 4.68 11.06 15.37
CA GLY A 53 5.71 10.86 16.40
C GLY A 53 7.08 11.34 15.93
N ALA A 54 7.51 10.93 14.73
CA ALA A 54 8.76 11.38 14.13
C ALA A 54 8.77 12.90 13.88
N ALA A 55 7.66 13.48 13.45
CA ALA A 55 7.51 14.91 13.20
C ALA A 55 7.79 15.73 14.47
N VAL A 56 7.24 15.30 15.61
CA VAL A 56 7.47 15.93 16.92
C VAL A 56 8.93 15.73 17.37
N LEU A 57 9.42 14.48 17.34
CA LEU A 57 10.77 14.15 17.85
C LEU A 57 11.88 14.85 17.08
N PHE A 58 11.76 14.93 15.75
CA PHE A 58 12.78 15.52 14.88
C PHE A 58 12.49 16.96 14.47
N ARG A 59 11.41 17.56 15.00
CA ARG A 59 10.93 18.92 14.66
C ARG A 59 10.83 19.13 13.15
N LEU A 60 10.23 18.16 12.46
CA LEU A 60 10.20 18.13 11.00
C LEU A 60 9.47 19.34 10.43
N ASP A 61 8.38 19.79 11.07
CA ASP A 61 7.61 20.96 10.62
C ASP A 61 8.44 22.26 10.66
N ALA A 62 9.17 22.49 11.75
CA ALA A 62 10.04 23.66 11.88
C ALA A 62 11.18 23.63 10.85
N ARG A 63 11.76 22.45 10.61
CA ARG A 63 12.78 22.28 9.56
C ARG A 63 12.21 22.50 8.16
N ALA A 64 11.02 21.99 7.88
CA ALA A 64 10.35 22.17 6.59
C ALA A 64 10.01 23.64 6.32
N GLN A 65 9.58 24.38 7.35
CA GLN A 65 9.34 25.83 7.24
C GLN A 65 10.63 26.62 6.99
N THR A 66 11.76 26.15 7.49
CA THR A 66 13.06 26.86 7.38
C THR A 66 13.82 26.48 6.12
N LYS A 67 13.67 25.25 5.63
CA LYS A 67 14.38 24.69 4.49
C LYS A 67 13.38 24.11 3.51
N GLN A 68 13.00 24.91 2.52
CA GLN A 68 12.18 24.49 1.39
C GLN A 68 13.04 23.71 0.38
N ASN A 69 13.21 22.41 0.60
CA ASN A 69 14.03 21.53 -0.22
C ASN A 69 13.32 20.21 -0.52
N PHE A 70 14.01 19.28 -1.17
CA PHE A 70 13.43 17.98 -1.53
C PHE A 70 12.91 17.22 -0.30
N ILE A 71 13.65 17.24 0.81
CA ILE A 71 13.28 16.52 2.03
C ILE A 71 12.01 17.11 2.64
N SER A 72 11.87 18.44 2.68
CA SER A 72 10.64 19.08 3.17
C SER A 72 9.45 18.80 2.27
N ALA A 73 9.64 18.73 0.95
CA ALA A 73 8.59 18.36 0.01
C ALA A 73 8.15 16.90 0.20
N ALA A 74 9.09 15.98 0.40
CA ALA A 74 8.80 14.58 0.73
C ALA A 74 8.08 14.42 2.08
N GLN A 75 8.44 15.24 3.07
CA GLN A 75 7.73 15.29 4.35
C GLN A 75 6.30 15.78 4.17
N GLY A 76 6.09 16.88 3.46
CA GLY A 76 4.76 17.40 3.13
C GLY A 76 3.91 16.37 2.37
N MET A 77 4.51 15.64 1.42
CA MET A 77 3.87 14.52 0.74
C MET A 77 3.38 13.45 1.73
N VAL A 78 4.23 12.95 2.63
CA VAL A 78 3.85 11.90 3.60
C VAL A 78 2.80 12.42 4.57
N ALA A 79 2.93 13.67 5.00
CA ALA A 79 1.94 14.33 5.84
C ALA A 79 0.57 14.33 5.15
N ASP A 80 0.48 14.78 3.90
CA ASP A 80 -0.80 14.91 3.20
C ASP A 80 -1.36 13.60 2.68
N ALA A 81 -0.52 12.66 2.24
CA ALA A 81 -0.96 11.38 1.70
C ALA A 81 -1.38 10.39 2.81
N ALA A 82 -0.75 10.47 3.99
CA ALA A 82 -0.99 9.52 5.09
C ALA A 82 -1.49 10.19 6.37
N ALA A 83 -0.72 11.11 6.96
CA ALA A 83 -1.00 11.58 8.32
C ALA A 83 -2.23 12.50 8.42
N ASN A 84 -2.48 13.32 7.41
CA ASN A 84 -3.56 14.30 7.35
C ASN A 84 -4.71 13.85 6.43
N ASN A 85 -4.59 12.65 5.84
CA ASN A 85 -5.56 12.14 4.89
C ASN A 85 -6.71 11.42 5.62
N PRO A 86 -7.94 11.97 5.61
CA PRO A 86 -9.08 11.30 6.26
C PRO A 86 -9.48 9.99 5.59
N GLN A 87 -9.03 9.74 4.35
CA GLN A 87 -9.30 8.53 3.59
C GLN A 87 -8.16 7.51 3.66
N TYR A 88 -7.06 7.79 4.37
CA TYR A 88 -5.89 6.89 4.42
C TYR A 88 -6.26 5.45 4.80
N ALA A 89 -7.17 5.29 5.76
CA ALA A 89 -7.67 3.99 6.18
C ALA A 89 -8.25 3.17 5.02
N LEU A 90 -8.93 3.81 4.06
CA LEU A 90 -9.49 3.15 2.87
C LEU A 90 -8.40 2.74 1.88
N TYR A 91 -7.29 3.49 1.82
CA TYR A 91 -6.16 3.13 0.95
C TYR A 91 -5.41 1.89 1.44
N VAL A 92 -5.36 1.68 2.76
CA VAL A 92 -4.62 0.55 3.36
C VAL A 92 -5.53 -0.61 3.75
N ALA A 93 -6.85 -0.44 3.71
CA ALA A 93 -7.79 -1.51 4.03
C ALA A 93 -7.64 -2.75 3.13
N PRO A 94 -7.49 -2.64 1.79
CA PRO A 94 -7.39 -3.82 0.93
C PRO A 94 -6.22 -4.75 1.28
N VAL A 95 -5.04 -4.21 1.57
CA VAL A 95 -3.87 -5.02 1.95
C VAL A 95 -4.06 -5.70 3.31
N ALA A 96 -4.69 -5.03 4.27
CA ALA A 96 -5.01 -5.62 5.56
C ALA A 96 -6.08 -6.71 5.44
N LEU A 97 -7.13 -6.45 4.66
CA LEU A 97 -8.20 -7.41 4.41
C LEU A 97 -7.70 -8.63 3.66
N ALA A 98 -6.82 -8.47 2.66
CA ALA A 98 -6.13 -9.56 1.98
C ALA A 98 -5.47 -10.51 2.97
N TYR A 99 -4.72 -9.98 3.94
CA TYR A 99 -4.14 -10.84 4.97
C TYR A 99 -5.18 -11.45 5.92
N ILE A 100 -6.22 -10.71 6.30
CA ILE A 100 -7.29 -11.23 7.19
C ILE A 100 -8.01 -12.43 6.55
N VAL A 101 -8.26 -12.41 5.24
CA VAL A 101 -8.89 -13.52 4.52
C VAL A 101 -7.93 -14.69 4.24
N SER A 102 -6.67 -14.62 4.69
CA SER A 102 -5.76 -15.76 4.77
C SER A 102 -5.90 -16.59 6.07
N HIS A 103 -6.87 -16.26 6.92
CA HIS A 103 -7.09 -16.96 8.19
C HIS A 103 -7.31 -18.48 7.98
N PRO A 104 -6.68 -19.38 8.77
CA PRO A 104 -6.74 -20.83 8.53
C PRO A 104 -8.14 -21.46 8.45
N GLN A 105 -9.16 -20.80 9.02
CA GLN A 105 -10.54 -21.28 8.99
C GLN A 105 -11.31 -20.95 7.71
N PHE A 106 -10.89 -19.95 6.94
CA PHE A 106 -11.59 -19.46 5.75
C PHE A 106 -10.62 -18.90 4.70
N ASN A 107 -9.46 -19.54 4.57
CA ASN A 107 -8.37 -19.08 3.73
C ASN A 107 -8.78 -19.08 2.25
N ILE A 108 -8.83 -17.90 1.62
CA ILE A 108 -9.18 -17.80 0.19
C ILE A 108 -8.01 -18.17 -0.74
N TYR A 109 -6.80 -18.30 -0.18
CA TYR A 109 -5.57 -18.64 -0.90
C TYR A 109 -5.21 -20.13 -0.77
N LYS A 110 -5.89 -20.88 0.12
CA LYS A 110 -5.65 -22.31 0.30
C LYS A 110 -6.93 -23.10 0.62
N GLY A 111 -7.03 -24.31 0.05
CA GLY A 111 -8.16 -25.22 0.29
C GLY A 111 -9.32 -24.97 -0.68
N SER A 112 -10.52 -25.44 -0.32
CA SER A 112 -11.67 -25.43 -1.23
C SER A 112 -12.10 -24.04 -1.72
N LEU A 113 -11.86 -22.99 -0.92
CA LEU A 113 -12.14 -21.61 -1.34
C LEU A 113 -11.17 -21.11 -2.42
N ALA A 114 -9.91 -21.56 -2.38
CA ALA A 114 -8.91 -21.20 -3.39
C ALA A 114 -9.23 -21.86 -4.75
N GLU A 115 -9.88 -23.01 -4.74
CA GLU A 115 -10.30 -23.71 -5.97
C GLU A 115 -11.46 -23.01 -6.70
N LEU A 116 -12.16 -22.07 -6.04
CA LEU A 116 -13.23 -21.30 -6.65
C LEU A 116 -12.64 -20.31 -7.66
N ARG A 117 -12.85 -20.58 -8.94
CA ARG A 117 -12.39 -19.74 -10.06
C ARG A 117 -13.56 -19.29 -10.94
N LEU A 118 -13.52 -18.04 -11.42
CA LEU A 118 -14.40 -17.50 -12.44
C LEU A 118 -13.55 -16.93 -13.58
N PHE A 119 -13.67 -17.50 -14.78
CA PHE A 119 -12.80 -17.16 -15.94
C PHE A 119 -11.28 -17.24 -15.64
N GLY A 120 -10.88 -18.17 -14.78
CA GLY A 120 -9.48 -18.35 -14.35
C GLY A 120 -9.07 -17.48 -13.15
N PHE A 121 -9.83 -16.44 -12.81
CA PHE A 121 -9.57 -15.62 -11.62
C PHE A 121 -10.13 -16.27 -10.36
N GLY A 122 -9.31 -16.39 -9.33
CA GLY A 122 -9.75 -16.85 -8.03
C GLY A 122 -10.38 -15.78 -7.16
N LEU A 123 -10.71 -16.18 -5.93
CA LEU A 123 -11.13 -15.22 -4.90
C LEU A 123 -10.00 -14.26 -4.49
N ASP A 124 -8.74 -14.69 -4.65
CA ASP A 124 -7.50 -13.92 -4.50
C ASP A 124 -7.40 -12.72 -5.49
N ALA A 125 -8.01 -12.82 -6.67
CA ALA A 125 -8.07 -11.70 -7.63
C ALA A 125 -8.71 -10.43 -7.05
N LEU A 126 -9.66 -10.58 -6.10
CA LEU A 126 -10.33 -9.46 -5.46
C LEU A 126 -9.37 -8.61 -4.61
N PRO A 127 -8.63 -9.16 -3.62
CA PRO A 127 -7.65 -8.39 -2.87
C PRO A 127 -6.53 -7.83 -3.74
N HIS A 128 -6.06 -8.54 -4.78
CA HIS A 128 -5.07 -7.99 -5.73
C HIS A 128 -5.60 -6.74 -6.44
N SER A 129 -6.77 -6.86 -7.08
CA SER A 129 -7.40 -5.72 -7.79
C SER A 129 -7.70 -4.55 -6.86
N ALA A 130 -8.25 -4.81 -5.67
CA ALA A 130 -8.58 -3.79 -4.70
C ALA A 130 -7.32 -3.08 -4.14
N THR A 131 -6.25 -3.84 -3.87
CA THR A 131 -4.97 -3.29 -3.41
C THR A 131 -4.33 -2.44 -4.49
N ALA A 132 -4.30 -2.91 -5.74
CA ALA A 132 -3.78 -2.13 -6.86
C ALA A 132 -4.57 -0.84 -7.10
N PHE A 133 -5.90 -0.89 -7.00
CA PHE A 133 -6.76 0.29 -7.12
C PHE A 133 -6.44 1.33 -6.03
N ALA A 134 -6.38 0.88 -4.78
CA ALA A 134 -6.13 1.75 -3.63
C ALA A 134 -4.70 2.32 -3.65
N PHE A 135 -3.70 1.47 -3.94
CA PHE A 135 -2.30 1.87 -4.10
C PHE A 135 -2.15 2.93 -5.19
N THR A 136 -2.77 2.71 -6.35
CA THR A 136 -2.70 3.65 -7.47
C THR A 136 -3.25 5.01 -7.09
N ASN A 137 -4.42 5.07 -6.44
CA ASN A 137 -4.99 6.32 -5.97
C ASN A 137 -4.13 7.01 -4.91
N LEU A 138 -3.59 6.25 -3.95
CA LEU A 138 -2.68 6.80 -2.93
C LEU A 138 -1.41 7.38 -3.56
N MET A 139 -0.82 6.70 -4.55
CA MET A 139 0.37 7.19 -5.25
C MET A 139 0.07 8.45 -6.06
N ILE A 140 -1.09 8.53 -6.71
CA ILE A 140 -1.53 9.75 -7.41
C ILE A 140 -1.66 10.92 -6.43
N ASP A 141 -2.28 10.70 -5.26
CA ASP A 141 -2.41 11.72 -4.21
C ASP A 141 -1.06 12.14 -3.65
N ALA A 142 -0.15 11.18 -3.43
CA ALA A 142 1.19 11.46 -2.97
C ALA A 142 1.99 12.30 -3.98
N LEU A 143 1.87 12.00 -5.28
CA LEU A 143 2.56 12.78 -6.32
C LEU A 143 2.01 14.20 -6.44
N ASP A 144 0.68 14.38 -6.36
CA ASP A 144 0.05 15.72 -6.33
C ASP A 144 0.48 16.50 -5.09
N ALA A 145 0.53 15.86 -3.92
CA ALA A 145 1.03 16.47 -2.69
C ALA A 145 2.52 16.84 -2.80
N PHE A 146 3.35 15.95 -3.33
CA PHE A 146 4.77 16.22 -3.52
C PHE A 146 5.00 17.43 -4.43
N HIS A 147 4.28 17.52 -5.54
CA HIS A 147 4.31 18.69 -6.42
C HIS A 147 3.82 19.95 -5.69
N ALA A 148 2.74 19.86 -4.90
CA ALA A 148 2.21 20.99 -4.14
C ALA A 148 3.20 21.57 -3.11
N HIS A 149 4.02 20.71 -2.51
CA HIS A 149 5.07 21.10 -1.55
C HIS A 149 6.43 21.38 -2.21
N THR A 150 6.53 21.28 -3.54
CA THR A 150 7.78 21.57 -4.26
C THR A 150 7.90 23.09 -4.49
N PRO A 151 9.02 23.72 -4.07
CA PRO A 151 9.25 25.15 -4.30
C PRO A 151 9.32 25.47 -5.79
N ALA A 152 8.75 26.61 -6.20
CA ALA A 152 8.66 27.00 -7.60
C ALA A 152 10.04 27.23 -8.26
N ASP A 153 11.04 27.61 -7.47
CA ASP A 153 12.42 27.85 -7.88
C ASP A 153 13.34 26.62 -7.70
N ALA A 154 12.80 25.48 -7.24
CA ALA A 154 13.59 24.28 -7.07
C ALA A 154 14.07 23.72 -8.43
N PRO A 155 15.32 23.26 -8.56
CA PRO A 155 15.83 22.71 -9.82
C PRO A 155 15.12 21.42 -10.26
N TRP A 156 14.38 20.76 -9.37
CA TRP A 156 13.54 19.58 -9.66
C TRP A 156 12.04 19.90 -9.80
N ALA A 157 11.63 21.17 -9.79
CA ALA A 157 10.22 21.55 -9.88
C ALA A 157 9.54 21.02 -11.15
N THR A 158 10.21 21.09 -12.29
CA THR A 158 9.72 20.53 -13.56
C THR A 158 9.53 19.01 -13.49
N LEU A 159 10.43 18.30 -12.79
CA LEU A 159 10.31 16.86 -12.61
C LEU A 159 9.11 16.51 -11.74
N ALA A 160 8.92 17.24 -10.63
CA ALA A 160 7.76 17.07 -9.75
C ALA A 160 6.44 17.33 -10.49
N ALA A 161 6.38 18.41 -11.27
CA ALA A 161 5.20 18.75 -12.08
C ALA A 161 4.89 17.69 -13.14
N ARG A 162 5.90 17.14 -13.82
CA ARG A 162 5.71 16.04 -14.79
C ARG A 162 5.29 14.73 -14.12
N ALA A 163 5.87 14.42 -12.96
CA ALA A 163 5.49 13.24 -12.20
C ALA A 163 4.04 13.32 -11.72
N ASP A 164 3.57 14.49 -11.31
CA ASP A 164 2.16 14.76 -11.04
C ASP A 164 1.33 14.66 -12.33
N GLU A 165 1.69 15.35 -13.42
CA GLU A 165 0.96 15.30 -14.70
C GLU A 165 0.73 13.86 -15.18
N HIS A 166 1.77 13.03 -15.11
CA HIS A 166 1.75 11.61 -15.50
C HIS A 166 1.61 10.64 -14.33
N SER A 167 0.98 11.06 -13.24
CA SER A 167 0.90 10.29 -11.98
C SER A 167 0.34 8.88 -12.16
N TYR A 168 -0.57 8.68 -13.10
CA TYR A 168 -1.13 7.35 -13.41
C TYR A 168 -0.08 6.38 -14.00
N LEU A 169 0.85 6.88 -14.83
CA LEU A 169 1.96 6.08 -15.37
C LEU A 169 3.00 5.80 -14.28
N VAL A 170 3.32 6.82 -13.47
CA VAL A 170 4.27 6.67 -12.36
C VAL A 170 3.72 5.67 -11.34
N ALA A 171 2.46 5.80 -10.95
CA ALA A 171 1.78 4.86 -10.07
C ALA A 171 1.73 3.44 -10.65
N GLY A 172 1.49 3.30 -11.96
CA GLY A 172 1.54 2.00 -12.65
C GLY A 172 2.93 1.37 -12.62
N ALA A 173 3.99 2.15 -12.86
CA ALA A 173 5.38 1.68 -12.77
C ALA A 173 5.75 1.28 -11.33
N LEU A 174 5.33 2.06 -10.34
CA LEU A 174 5.52 1.73 -8.92
C LEU A 174 4.76 0.47 -8.52
N LEU A 175 3.53 0.29 -9.01
CA LEU A 175 2.74 -0.91 -8.78
C LEU A 175 3.42 -2.13 -9.40
N ALA A 176 3.88 -2.05 -10.65
CA ALA A 176 4.61 -3.13 -11.30
C ALA A 176 5.88 -3.52 -10.52
N GLY A 177 6.63 -2.55 -10.01
CA GLY A 177 7.78 -2.79 -9.14
C GLY A 177 7.40 -3.45 -7.81
N ALA A 178 6.32 -2.99 -7.17
CA ALA A 178 5.80 -3.58 -5.94
C ALA A 178 5.31 -5.02 -6.16
N SER A 179 4.58 -5.29 -7.25
CA SER A 179 4.15 -6.63 -7.65
C SER A 179 5.34 -7.55 -7.89
N ALA A 180 6.35 -7.11 -8.64
CA ALA A 180 7.55 -7.91 -8.88
C ALA A 180 8.28 -8.28 -7.58
N LEU A 181 8.40 -7.33 -6.65
CA LEU A 181 9.00 -7.60 -5.33
C LEU A 181 8.15 -8.56 -4.50
N TYR A 182 6.83 -8.40 -4.53
CA TYR A 182 5.88 -9.26 -3.82
C TYR A 182 5.97 -10.70 -4.33
N GLU A 183 5.83 -10.92 -5.65
CA GLU A 183 5.92 -12.25 -6.29
C GLU A 183 7.28 -12.92 -6.04
N ALA A 184 8.38 -12.17 -6.13
CA ALA A 184 9.70 -12.71 -5.83
C ALA A 184 9.84 -13.11 -4.35
N GLY A 185 9.27 -12.33 -3.44
CA GLY A 185 9.20 -12.63 -2.02
C GLY A 185 8.37 -13.88 -1.73
N GLU A 186 7.20 -13.99 -2.34
CA GLU A 186 6.32 -15.15 -2.26
C GLU A 186 7.02 -16.42 -2.77
N TYR A 187 7.65 -16.36 -3.94
CA TYR A 187 8.44 -17.47 -4.46
C TYR A 187 9.56 -17.88 -3.49
N ALA A 188 10.30 -16.92 -2.94
CA ALA A 188 11.37 -17.21 -1.98
C ALA A 188 10.84 -17.88 -0.71
N ILE A 189 9.74 -17.36 -0.15
CA ILE A 189 9.06 -17.92 1.03
C ILE A 189 8.56 -19.34 0.71
N HIS A 190 7.87 -19.54 -0.41
CA HIS A 190 7.37 -20.84 -0.84
C HIS A 190 8.49 -21.90 -0.90
N LYS A 191 9.63 -21.56 -1.52
CA LYS A 191 10.78 -22.46 -1.61
C LYS A 191 11.41 -22.73 -0.24
N GLN A 192 11.43 -21.76 0.66
CA GLN A 192 11.93 -21.93 2.01
C GLN A 192 11.01 -22.83 2.84
N GLU A 193 9.71 -22.52 2.88
CA GLU A 193 8.72 -23.30 3.65
C GLU A 193 8.69 -24.76 3.19
N LEU A 194 8.74 -25.03 1.88
CA LEU A 194 8.84 -26.40 1.36
C LEU A 194 10.09 -27.13 1.85
N ARG A 195 11.23 -26.45 1.98
CA ARG A 195 12.45 -27.09 2.51
C ARG A 195 12.28 -27.41 4.00
N GLU A 196 11.73 -26.48 4.77
CA GLU A 196 11.52 -26.64 6.21
C GLU A 196 10.49 -27.74 6.54
N THR A 197 9.52 -27.98 5.67
CA THR A 197 8.49 -29.01 5.86
C THR A 197 8.83 -30.36 5.21
N GLY A 198 10.03 -30.52 4.65
CA GLY A 198 10.43 -31.77 3.97
C GLY A 198 9.68 -32.01 2.65
N GLY A 199 9.21 -30.97 2.00
CA GLY A 199 8.46 -31.01 0.74
C GLY A 199 6.95 -31.11 0.90
N ASP A 200 6.43 -31.12 2.13
CA ASP A 200 5.00 -31.25 2.40
C ASP A 200 4.27 -29.91 2.20
N ALA A 201 3.65 -29.75 1.02
CA ALA A 201 2.86 -28.56 0.66
C ALA A 201 1.58 -28.38 1.52
N SER A 202 1.12 -29.41 2.22
CA SER A 202 -0.03 -29.26 3.12
C SER A 202 0.31 -28.41 4.35
N LYS A 203 1.61 -28.34 4.71
CA LYS A 203 2.12 -27.65 5.90
C LYS A 203 2.61 -26.22 5.67
N ILE A 204 2.71 -25.78 4.42
CA ILE A 204 3.11 -24.41 4.07
C ILE A 204 1.88 -23.52 3.93
N ASN A 205 1.97 -22.22 4.22
CA ASN A 205 0.82 -21.32 4.02
C ASN A 205 0.82 -20.75 2.61
N LEU A 206 1.99 -20.40 2.11
CA LEU A 206 2.13 -19.66 0.87
C LEU A 206 2.50 -20.61 -0.27
N VAL A 207 1.55 -20.79 -1.19
CA VAL A 207 1.74 -21.60 -2.39
C VAL A 207 1.95 -20.65 -3.55
N TRP A 208 3.07 -20.82 -4.26
CA TRP A 208 3.40 -19.99 -5.41
C TRP A 208 3.34 -20.81 -6.69
N SER A 209 2.75 -20.26 -7.75
CA SER A 209 2.78 -20.85 -9.09
C SER A 209 2.84 -19.76 -10.15
N ALA A 210 3.50 -20.06 -11.29
CA ALA A 210 3.58 -19.10 -12.39
C ALA A 210 2.20 -18.75 -12.98
N GLN A 211 1.24 -19.68 -12.88
CA GLN A 211 -0.13 -19.46 -13.32
C GLN A 211 -0.85 -18.47 -12.40
N ASP A 212 -0.78 -18.66 -11.08
CA ASP A 212 -1.41 -17.75 -10.12
C ASP A 212 -0.77 -16.36 -10.20
N THR A 213 0.56 -16.28 -10.27
CA THR A 213 1.29 -15.02 -10.52
C THR A 213 0.77 -14.28 -11.76
N LEU A 214 0.48 -14.98 -12.86
CA LEU A 214 -0.08 -14.35 -14.05
C LEU A 214 -1.45 -13.73 -13.76
N PHE A 215 -2.33 -14.45 -13.06
CA PHE A 215 -3.65 -13.94 -12.69
C PHE A 215 -3.58 -12.80 -11.66
N ASP A 216 -2.60 -12.82 -10.76
CA ASP A 216 -2.37 -11.73 -9.80
C ASP A 216 -1.88 -10.46 -10.50
N LEU A 217 -0.98 -10.60 -11.47
CA LEU A 217 -0.54 -9.48 -12.33
C LEU A 217 -1.69 -8.92 -13.18
N MET A 218 -2.55 -9.78 -13.74
CA MET A 218 -3.75 -9.34 -14.45
C MET A 218 -4.72 -8.61 -13.53
N SER A 219 -4.95 -9.14 -12.33
CA SER A 219 -5.81 -8.53 -11.30
C SER A 219 -5.28 -7.15 -10.87
N ASN A 220 -3.98 -7.04 -10.61
CA ASN A 220 -3.33 -5.76 -10.31
C ASN A 220 -3.50 -4.77 -11.47
N THR A 221 -3.36 -5.24 -12.71
CA THR A 221 -3.58 -4.42 -13.91
C THR A 221 -5.02 -3.91 -14.00
N LEU A 222 -6.02 -4.74 -13.71
CA LEU A 222 -7.42 -4.34 -13.66
C LEU A 222 -7.68 -3.29 -12.57
N GLY A 223 -7.09 -3.46 -11.37
CA GLY A 223 -7.16 -2.48 -10.29
C GLY A 223 -6.57 -1.12 -10.68
N TRP A 224 -5.39 -1.12 -11.31
CA TRP A 224 -4.76 0.08 -11.85
C TRP A 224 -5.62 0.75 -12.93
N LEU A 225 -6.11 -0.01 -13.92
CA LEU A 225 -7.00 0.51 -14.96
C LEU A 225 -8.27 1.13 -14.36
N ALA A 226 -8.91 0.45 -13.42
CA ALA A 226 -10.08 0.99 -12.74
C ALA A 226 -9.76 2.29 -12.01
N ALA A 227 -8.62 2.39 -11.31
CA ALA A 227 -8.20 3.61 -10.63
C ALA A 227 -7.98 4.74 -11.63
N THR A 228 -7.28 4.50 -12.74
CA THR A 228 -6.98 5.52 -13.74
C THR A 228 -8.23 6.02 -14.47
N LEU A 229 -9.18 5.13 -14.80
CA LEU A 229 -10.42 5.47 -15.49
C LEU A 229 -11.44 6.18 -14.59
N LEU A 230 -11.53 5.79 -13.33
CA LEU A 230 -12.52 6.34 -12.39
C LEU A 230 -12.03 7.61 -11.68
N ARG A 231 -10.72 7.89 -11.68
CA ARG A 231 -10.15 9.07 -11.03
C ARG A 231 -10.62 10.34 -11.73
N LYS A 232 -11.51 11.08 -11.08
CA LYS A 232 -11.81 12.47 -11.44
C LYS A 232 -10.75 13.37 -10.80
N ARG A 233 -9.82 13.90 -11.60
CA ARG A 233 -8.93 14.95 -11.11
C ARG A 233 -9.73 16.24 -10.87
N PRO A 234 -9.74 16.79 -9.65
CA PRO A 234 -10.24 18.14 -9.46
C PRO A 234 -9.40 19.07 -10.34
N ARG A 235 -10.05 19.88 -11.17
CA ARG A 235 -9.39 20.90 -11.99
C ARG A 235 -8.81 21.93 -11.03
N ARG A 236 -7.56 21.77 -10.62
CA ARG A 236 -6.86 22.76 -9.77
C ARG A 236 -6.94 24.10 -10.51
N LYS A 237 -7.71 25.06 -9.97
CA LYS A 237 -7.58 26.46 -10.37
C LYS A 237 -6.13 26.81 -10.05
N ARG A 238 -5.26 26.87 -11.07
CA ARG A 238 -3.90 27.40 -10.95
C ARG A 238 -4.02 28.69 -10.16
N GLN A 239 -3.59 28.70 -8.91
CA GLN A 239 -3.42 29.95 -8.20
C GLN A 239 -2.39 30.73 -9.02
N ALA A 240 -2.83 31.83 -9.63
CA ALA A 240 -1.97 32.69 -10.39
C ALA A 240 -0.78 33.07 -9.49
N PRO A 241 0.45 33.14 -10.02
CA PRO A 241 1.60 33.56 -9.23
C PRO A 241 1.26 34.89 -8.56
N ILE A 242 1.38 34.93 -7.23
CA ILE A 242 1.28 36.17 -6.46
C ILE A 242 2.33 37.10 -7.05
N LYS A 243 1.89 38.08 -7.84
CA LYS A 243 2.73 39.19 -8.26
C LYS A 243 3.24 39.82 -6.97
N ARG A 244 4.53 39.67 -6.67
CA ARG A 244 5.17 40.51 -5.66
C ARG A 244 4.98 41.95 -6.15
N LEU A 245 4.23 42.72 -5.39
CA LEU A 245 4.22 44.18 -5.52
C LEU A 245 5.65 44.62 -5.21
N THR A 246 6.35 45.04 -6.26
CA THR A 246 7.62 45.78 -6.19
C THR A 246 7.40 47.13 -5.55
#